data_AF-A0AAD3W662-F1
#
_entry.id   AF-A0AAD3W662-F1
#
_cell.length_a   1.000
_cell.length_b   1.000
_cell.length_c   1.000
_cell.angle_alpha   90.00
_cell.angle_beta   90.00
_cell.angle_gamma   90.00
#
_symmetry.space_group_name_H-M   'P 1'
#
loop_
_entity.id
_entity.type
_entity.pdbx_description
1 polymer ?
#
loop_
_entity_poly.entity_id
_entity_poly.type
_entity_poly.pdbx_seq_one_letter_code
_entity_poly.pdbx_strand_id
1 'polypeptide(L)'
;MENLREPTRPPAGRRFQAMGLAMILVFAAFWYLWEARLSRTDEESTQMVDASPDALSEMLTQGKPVVLEFYTSDCPWCGAIEPELKQLSEVYGKQITVAKMNAEKYPVEAVRYRITGVPALVLFDSEGSALAIASGYRKYDELVEILKNYKLIN
;
A
#
# COMPACT_ATOMS: atom_id res chain seq x y z
N MET A 1 22.45 34.88 72.41
CA MET A 1 21.32 34.81 71.47
C MET A 1 21.81 35.45 70.17
N GLU A 2 22.63 34.74 69.40
CA GLU A 2 22.17 33.92 68.27
C GLU A 2 21.61 34.85 67.19
N ASN A 3 22.29 35.10 66.07
CA ASN A 3 22.40 34.11 65.02
C ASN A 3 23.42 34.55 63.94
N LEU A 4 24.36 33.65 63.66
CA LEU A 4 24.98 33.26 62.39
C LEU A 4 25.19 34.31 61.27
N ARG A 5 26.48 34.50 60.93
CA ARG A 5 26.96 35.08 59.67
C ARG A 5 26.26 34.43 58.48
N GLU A 6 25.72 35.24 57.58
CA GLU A 6 25.23 34.78 56.29
C GLU A 6 26.39 34.16 55.47
N PRO A 7 26.19 32.99 54.86
CA PRO A 7 27.16 32.44 53.92
C PRO A 7 27.08 33.24 52.61
N THR A 8 28.21 33.81 52.20
CA THR A 8 28.36 34.42 50.86
C THR A 8 28.13 33.35 49.79
N ARG A 9 27.02 33.44 49.04
CA ARG A 9 26.83 32.62 47.84
C ARG A 9 27.75 33.11 46.72
N PRO A 10 28.54 32.25 46.08
CA PRO A 10 29.20 32.62 44.83
C PRO A 10 28.14 32.82 43.72
N PRO A 11 28.41 33.64 42.69
CA PRO A 11 27.44 33.88 41.62
C PRO A 11 27.16 32.59 40.85
N ALA A 12 25.90 32.13 40.90
CA ALA A 12 25.44 31.01 40.10
C ALA A 12 25.48 31.41 38.62
N GLY A 13 26.37 30.73 37.89
CA GLY A 13 26.69 30.96 36.50
C GLY A 13 25.46 30.94 35.58
N ARG A 14 25.38 31.99 34.78
CA ARG A 14 24.54 32.19 33.60
C ARG A 14 24.88 31.13 32.53
N ARG A 15 24.51 29.87 32.76
CA ARG A 15 24.83 28.73 31.88
C ARG A 15 23.74 27.66 31.84
N PHE A 16 22.46 28.02 31.78
CA PHE A 16 21.37 27.02 31.64
C PHE A 16 20.16 27.52 30.83
N GLN A 17 20.36 28.35 29.81
CA GLN A 17 19.27 28.75 28.89
C GLN A 17 19.52 28.40 27.41
N ALA A 18 20.71 27.94 27.02
CA ALA A 18 21.04 27.72 25.61
C ALA A 18 20.90 26.27 25.11
N MET A 19 20.57 25.30 25.98
CA MET A 19 20.52 23.88 25.60
C MET A 19 19.12 23.35 25.25
N GLY A 20 18.06 24.11 25.55
CA GLY A 20 16.68 23.72 25.23
C GLY A 20 16.27 23.99 23.78
N LEU A 21 16.76 25.09 23.19
CA LEU A 21 16.36 25.52 21.84
C LEU A 21 16.89 24.60 20.74
N ALA A 22 18.11 24.08 20.88
CA ALA A 22 18.70 23.16 19.90
C ALA A 22 17.94 21.83 19.84
N MET A 23 17.48 21.29 20.99
CA MET A 23 16.70 20.06 21.02
C MET A 23 15.29 20.24 20.45
N ILE A 24 14.65 21.40 20.68
CA ILE A 24 13.34 21.70 20.08
C ILE A 24 13.45 21.84 18.56
N LEU A 25 14.52 22.45 18.03
CA LEU A 25 14.73 22.55 16.59
C LEU A 25 15.00 21.19 15.95
N VAL A 26 15.74 20.30 16.62
CA VAL A 26 15.98 18.93 16.14
C VAL A 26 14.70 18.08 16.24
N PHE A 27 13.92 18.19 17.31
CA PHE A 27 12.63 17.50 17.44
C PHE A 27 11.58 18.05 16.49
N ALA A 28 11.54 19.35 16.22
CA ALA A 28 10.64 19.95 15.24
C ALA A 28 11.08 19.61 13.81
N ALA A 29 12.38 19.61 13.52
CA ALA A 29 12.89 19.14 12.23
C ALA A 29 12.66 17.64 12.08
N PHE A 30 12.86 16.83 13.12
CA PHE A 30 12.58 15.41 13.09
C PHE A 30 11.09 15.14 12.98
N TRP A 31 10.22 15.83 13.71
CA TRP A 31 8.76 15.75 13.60
C TRP A 31 8.31 16.18 12.21
N TYR A 32 8.82 17.28 11.67
CA TYR A 32 8.51 17.75 10.31
C TYR A 32 9.03 16.81 9.22
N LEU A 33 10.24 16.24 9.40
CA LEU A 33 10.81 15.23 8.50
C LEU A 33 10.11 13.87 8.64
N TRP A 34 9.66 13.51 9.84
CA TRP A 34 8.95 12.28 10.16
C TRP A 34 7.51 12.34 9.68
N GLU A 35 6.85 13.49 9.80
CA GLU A 35 5.53 13.77 9.25
C GLU A 35 5.58 13.78 7.71
N ALA A 36 6.65 14.32 7.10
CA ALA A 36 6.92 14.18 5.67
C ALA A 36 7.33 12.75 5.23
N ARG A 37 7.79 11.90 6.16
CA ARG A 37 8.15 10.49 5.91
C ARG A 37 6.95 9.55 6.08
N LEU A 38 6.02 9.87 6.98
CA LEU A 38 4.84 9.07 7.32
C LEU A 38 3.68 9.23 6.34
N SER A 39 3.70 10.23 5.45
CA SER A 39 2.68 10.37 4.39
C SER A 39 2.96 9.49 3.16
N ARG A 40 3.97 8.61 3.22
CA ARG A 40 4.51 7.90 2.05
C ARG A 40 4.52 6.38 2.23
N THR A 41 3.53 5.82 2.91
CA THR A 41 3.32 4.35 2.94
C THR A 41 2.02 3.86 2.34
N ASP A 42 1.20 4.70 1.70
CA ASP A 42 -0.07 4.23 1.10
C ASP A 42 -0.16 4.43 -0.42
N GLU A 43 0.83 5.07 -1.10
CA GLU A 43 0.66 5.47 -2.50
C GLU A 43 1.95 5.52 -3.37
N GLU A 44 3.04 4.85 -2.98
CA GLU A 44 4.21 4.70 -3.86
C GLU A 44 4.72 3.25 -3.88
N SER A 45 3.80 2.35 -4.23
CA SER A 45 4.11 1.04 -4.79
C SER A 45 3.73 1.08 -6.25
N THR A 46 4.61 1.62 -7.09
CA THR A 46 4.48 1.59 -8.55
C THR A 46 4.44 0.14 -9.00
N GLN A 47 3.24 -0.46 -9.15
CA GLN A 47 2.94 -1.42 -10.22
C GLN A 47 1.53 -2.01 -10.32
N MET A 48 0.64 -1.71 -9.36
CA MET A 48 -0.76 -2.12 -9.48
C MET A 48 -1.62 -0.90 -9.78
N VAL A 49 -2.35 -0.96 -10.91
CA VAL A 49 -3.20 0.15 -11.35
C VAL A 49 -4.50 0.12 -10.55
N ASP A 50 -4.90 1.26 -9.97
CA ASP A 50 -6.25 1.39 -9.39
C ASP A 50 -7.28 1.39 -10.52
N ALA A 51 -8.07 0.34 -10.59
CA ALA A 51 -9.08 0.13 -11.60
C ALA A 51 -10.41 0.71 -11.12
N SER A 52 -10.74 1.90 -11.63
CA SER A 52 -12.14 2.32 -11.74
C SER A 52 -12.86 1.47 -12.80
N PRO A 53 -14.20 1.42 -12.82
CA PRO A 53 -14.94 0.70 -13.86
C PRO A 53 -14.57 1.12 -15.29
N ASP A 54 -14.35 2.42 -15.50
CA ASP A 54 -13.94 2.96 -16.80
C ASP A 54 -12.51 2.55 -17.15
N ALA A 55 -11.58 2.63 -16.19
CA ALA A 55 -10.20 2.23 -16.39
C ALA A 55 -10.07 0.71 -16.65
N LEU A 56 -10.85 -0.11 -15.95
CA LEU A 56 -10.94 -1.53 -16.21
C LEU A 56 -11.43 -1.78 -17.64
N SER A 57 -12.50 -1.11 -18.06
CA SER A 57 -13.05 -1.24 -19.41
C SER A 57 -12.00 -0.89 -20.47
N GLU A 58 -11.22 0.17 -20.25
CA GLU A 58 -10.11 0.53 -21.14
C GLU A 58 -9.04 -0.58 -21.18
N MET A 59 -8.57 -1.07 -20.04
CA MET A 59 -7.54 -2.12 -19.96
C MET A 59 -7.95 -3.40 -20.68
N LEU A 60 -9.22 -3.81 -20.54
CA LEU A 60 -9.75 -5.00 -21.20
C LEU A 60 -9.73 -4.88 -22.74
N THR A 61 -9.67 -3.66 -23.29
CA THR A 61 -9.55 -3.44 -24.74
C THR A 61 -8.11 -3.34 -25.24
N GLN A 62 -7.11 -3.32 -24.35
CA GLN A 62 -5.70 -3.11 -24.73
C GLN A 62 -5.00 -4.37 -25.24
N GLY A 63 -5.71 -5.49 -25.38
CA GLY A 63 -5.16 -6.73 -25.95
C GLY A 63 -4.22 -7.49 -25.02
N LYS A 64 -4.19 -7.14 -23.72
CA LYS A 64 -3.37 -7.81 -22.70
C LYS A 64 -4.27 -8.47 -21.66
N PRO A 65 -3.95 -9.71 -21.21
CA PRO A 65 -4.62 -10.31 -20.06
C PRO A 65 -4.54 -9.41 -18.83
N VAL A 66 -5.63 -9.37 -18.06
CA VAL A 66 -5.73 -8.54 -16.85
C VAL A 66 -5.95 -9.44 -15.65
N VAL A 67 -5.15 -9.22 -14.60
CA VAL A 67 -5.34 -9.80 -13.27
C VAL A 67 -5.88 -8.68 -12.37
N LEU A 68 -7.15 -8.77 -11.99
CA LEU A 68 -7.83 -7.76 -11.18
C LEU A 68 -8.02 -8.28 -9.75
N GLU A 69 -7.43 -7.61 -8.77
CA GLU A 69 -7.66 -7.85 -7.35
C GLU A 69 -8.81 -7.00 -6.82
N PHE A 70 -9.80 -7.64 -6.20
CA PHE A 70 -10.78 -6.97 -5.35
C PHE A 70 -10.29 -6.93 -3.91
N TYR A 71 -10.22 -5.71 -3.35
CA TYR A 71 -9.79 -5.45 -1.98
C TYR A 71 -10.75 -4.49 -1.26
N THR A 72 -10.58 -4.33 0.05
CA THR A 72 -11.24 -3.30 0.87
C THR A 72 -10.22 -2.55 1.72
N SER A 73 -10.61 -1.39 2.24
CA SER A 73 -9.68 -0.49 2.94
C SER A 73 -9.22 -1.06 4.28
N ASP A 74 -10.08 -1.84 4.94
CA ASP A 74 -9.81 -2.52 6.20
C ASP A 74 -9.76 -4.04 5.99
N CYS A 75 -8.72 -4.50 5.27
CA CYS A 75 -8.54 -5.90 4.93
C CYS A 75 -7.16 -6.40 5.41
N PRO A 76 -7.09 -7.07 6.58
CA PRO A 76 -5.82 -7.58 7.13
C PRO A 76 -5.08 -8.51 6.17
N TRP A 77 -5.82 -9.28 5.36
CA TRP A 77 -5.27 -10.30 4.46
C TRP A 77 -4.94 -9.76 3.07
N CYS A 78 -5.50 -8.61 2.67
CA CYS A 78 -5.23 -8.02 1.35
C CYS A 78 -3.79 -7.48 1.28
N GLY A 79 -3.29 -6.89 2.37
CA GLY A 79 -1.88 -6.48 2.44
C GLY A 79 -0.89 -7.65 2.31
N ALA A 80 -1.32 -8.90 2.58
CA ALA A 80 -0.46 -10.07 2.44
C ALA A 80 -0.28 -10.50 0.98
N ILE A 81 -1.30 -10.34 0.12
CA ILE A 81 -1.21 -10.71 -1.31
C ILE A 81 -0.56 -9.60 -2.17
N GLU A 82 -0.62 -8.35 -1.70
CA GLU A 82 -0.05 -7.20 -2.39
C GLU A 82 1.43 -7.38 -2.82
N PRO A 83 2.38 -7.85 -1.97
CA PRO A 83 3.76 -8.10 -2.42
C PRO A 83 3.86 -9.18 -3.50
N GLU A 84 3.00 -10.20 -3.46
CA GLU A 84 2.99 -11.29 -4.45
C GLU A 84 2.52 -10.76 -5.81
N LEU A 85 1.46 -9.95 -5.83
CA LEU A 85 0.93 -9.32 -7.04
C LEU A 85 1.88 -8.25 -7.59
N LYS A 86 2.60 -7.54 -6.72
CA LYS A 86 3.64 -6.60 -7.12
C LYS A 86 4.75 -7.34 -7.84
N GLN A 87 5.27 -8.42 -7.25
CA GLN A 87 6.29 -9.26 -7.87
C GLN A 87 5.81 -9.83 -9.21
N LEU A 88 4.53 -10.23 -9.29
CA LEU A 88 3.91 -10.69 -10.53
C LEU A 88 3.93 -9.60 -11.61
N SER A 89 3.57 -8.38 -11.25
CA SER A 89 3.66 -7.23 -12.15
C SER A 89 5.11 -6.95 -12.57
N GLU A 90 6.08 -7.00 -11.64
CA GLU A 90 7.53 -6.80 -11.91
C GLU A 90 8.05 -7.78 -12.97
N VAL A 91 7.69 -9.06 -12.85
CA VAL A 91 8.19 -10.12 -13.73
C VAL A 91 7.41 -10.18 -15.05
N TYR A 92 6.08 -10.08 -14.99
CA TYR A 92 5.19 -10.35 -16.13
C TYR A 92 4.46 -9.12 -16.68
N GLY A 93 4.72 -7.90 -16.19
CA GLY A 93 4.00 -6.68 -16.58
C GLY A 93 4.06 -6.31 -18.08
N LYS A 94 4.97 -6.93 -18.85
CA LYS A 94 4.97 -6.83 -20.32
C LYS A 94 3.89 -7.69 -20.96
N GLN A 95 3.57 -8.85 -20.36
CA GLN A 95 2.61 -9.83 -20.84
C GLN A 95 1.21 -9.60 -20.26
N ILE A 96 1.13 -9.22 -18.98
CA ILE A 96 -0.14 -9.03 -18.26
C ILE A 96 -0.23 -7.63 -17.65
N THR A 97 -1.46 -7.20 -17.38
CA THR A 97 -1.74 -6.03 -16.55
C THR A 97 -2.22 -6.50 -15.18
N VAL A 98 -1.60 -6.01 -14.11
CA VAL A 98 -2.06 -6.27 -12.73
C VAL A 98 -2.73 -5.00 -12.21
N ALA A 99 -3.98 -5.13 -11.77
CA ALA A 99 -4.80 -4.02 -11.31
C ALA A 99 -5.51 -4.39 -10.01
N LYS A 100 -5.91 -3.38 -9.23
CA LYS A 100 -6.69 -3.54 -8.01
C LYS A 100 -7.93 -2.65 -8.04
N MET A 101 -9.05 -3.13 -7.50
CA MET A 101 -10.32 -2.41 -7.43
C MET A 101 -10.89 -2.52 -6.02
N ASN A 102 -11.24 -1.37 -5.44
CA ASN A 102 -11.86 -1.35 -4.12
C ASN A 102 -13.34 -1.76 -4.22
N ALA A 103 -13.70 -2.88 -3.58
CA ALA A 103 -15.04 -3.45 -3.61
C ALA A 103 -16.09 -2.61 -2.84
N GLU A 104 -15.66 -1.82 -1.83
CA GLU A 104 -16.54 -0.91 -1.09
C GLU A 104 -16.88 0.32 -1.92
N LYS A 105 -15.91 0.81 -2.71
CA LYS A 105 -16.08 1.94 -3.62
C LYS A 105 -16.90 1.57 -4.85
N TYR A 106 -16.75 0.34 -5.34
CA TYR A 106 -17.41 -0.15 -6.56
C TYR A 106 -18.23 -1.44 -6.29
N PRO A 107 -19.28 -1.37 -5.45
CA PRO A 107 -20.05 -2.55 -5.05
C PRO A 107 -20.80 -3.22 -6.21
N VAL A 108 -21.17 -2.45 -7.24
CA VAL A 108 -21.81 -2.98 -8.45
C VAL A 108 -20.88 -3.93 -9.21
N GLU A 109 -19.61 -3.58 -9.31
CA GLU A 109 -18.60 -4.44 -9.97
C GLU A 109 -18.31 -5.68 -9.13
N ALA A 110 -18.19 -5.54 -7.80
CA ALA A 110 -18.08 -6.69 -6.91
C ALA A 110 -19.25 -7.67 -7.08
N VAL A 111 -20.49 -7.18 -7.20
CA VAL A 111 -21.67 -8.02 -7.47
C VAL A 111 -21.61 -8.63 -8.87
N ARG A 112 -21.21 -7.86 -9.90
CA ARG A 112 -21.10 -8.33 -11.29
C ARG A 112 -20.20 -9.56 -11.39
N TYR A 113 -19.04 -9.51 -10.72
CA TYR A 113 -18.08 -10.61 -10.69
C TYR A 113 -18.31 -11.59 -9.54
N ARG A 114 -19.46 -11.52 -8.85
CA ARG A 114 -19.86 -12.45 -7.78
C ARG A 114 -18.81 -12.55 -6.66
N ILE A 115 -18.18 -11.43 -6.32
CA ILE A 115 -17.21 -11.34 -5.23
C ILE A 115 -17.96 -11.39 -3.90
N THR A 116 -17.77 -12.49 -3.17
CA THR A 116 -18.41 -12.73 -1.86
C THR A 116 -17.48 -12.44 -0.67
N GLY A 117 -16.20 -12.23 -0.93
CA GLY A 117 -15.18 -11.91 0.07
C GLY A 117 -13.88 -11.47 -0.59
N VAL A 118 -13.01 -10.82 0.20
CA VAL A 118 -11.71 -10.30 -0.23
C VAL A 118 -10.57 -10.93 0.57
N PRO A 119 -9.33 -11.00 0.03
CA PRO A 119 -8.98 -10.67 -1.36
C PRO A 119 -9.56 -11.69 -2.36
N ALA A 120 -9.89 -11.23 -3.55
CA ALA A 120 -10.33 -12.09 -4.65
C ALA A 120 -9.77 -11.59 -5.98
N LEU A 121 -9.35 -12.52 -6.84
CA LEU A 121 -8.77 -12.21 -8.14
C LEU A 121 -9.73 -12.60 -9.26
N VAL A 122 -9.92 -11.71 -10.23
CA VAL A 122 -10.61 -12.00 -11.49
C VAL A 122 -9.58 -11.99 -12.60
N LEU A 123 -9.58 -13.05 -13.41
CA LEU A 123 -8.65 -13.22 -14.52
C LEU A 123 -9.38 -12.93 -15.82
N PHE A 124 -8.82 -12.03 -16.62
CA PHE A 124 -9.31 -11.71 -17.96
C PHE A 124 -8.28 -12.13 -19.00
N ASP A 125 -8.76 -12.66 -20.12
CA ASP A 125 -7.91 -12.90 -21.29
C ASP A 125 -7.59 -11.59 -22.05
N SER A 126 -6.80 -11.71 -23.11
CA SER A 126 -6.46 -10.59 -24.00
C SER A 126 -7.66 -10.03 -24.77
N GLU A 127 -8.78 -10.75 -24.82
CA GLU A 127 -10.01 -10.29 -25.48
C GLU A 127 -10.95 -9.58 -24.49
N GLY A 128 -10.59 -9.53 -23.20
CA GLY A 128 -11.36 -8.90 -22.14
C GLY A 128 -12.44 -9.79 -21.52
N SER A 129 -12.45 -11.09 -21.84
CA SER A 129 -13.41 -12.05 -21.27
C SER A 129 -12.94 -12.54 -19.90
N ALA A 130 -13.84 -12.56 -18.91
CA ALA A 130 -13.54 -13.11 -17.59
C ALA A 130 -13.44 -14.64 -17.65
N LEU A 131 -12.26 -15.18 -17.38
CA LEU A 131 -11.96 -16.61 -17.44
C LEU A 131 -12.27 -17.32 -16.13
N ALA A 132 -11.89 -16.71 -15.01
CA ALA A 132 -11.94 -17.34 -13.70
C ALA A 132 -11.91 -16.34 -12.56
N ILE A 133 -12.36 -16.81 -11.40
CA ILE A 133 -12.28 -16.11 -10.13
C ILE A 133 -11.50 -16.99 -9.17
N ALA A 134 -10.43 -16.46 -8.59
CA ALA A 134 -9.65 -17.10 -7.54
C ALA A 134 -9.86 -16.35 -6.22
N SER A 135 -10.56 -16.97 -5.28
CA SER A 135 -10.85 -16.37 -3.98
C SER A 135 -9.75 -16.65 -2.94
N GLY A 136 -9.47 -15.64 -2.12
CA GLY A 136 -8.56 -15.70 -0.97
C GLY A 136 -7.10 -15.44 -1.33
N TYR A 137 -6.26 -15.45 -0.29
CA TYR A 137 -4.81 -15.29 -0.42
C TYR A 137 -4.18 -16.43 -1.22
N ARG A 138 -3.19 -16.09 -2.05
CA ARG A 138 -2.37 -17.02 -2.84
C ARG A 138 -0.93 -16.51 -2.87
N LYS A 139 0.02 -17.44 -2.86
CA LYS A 139 1.45 -17.13 -3.03
C LYS A 139 1.80 -16.90 -4.49
N TYR A 140 2.91 -16.23 -4.76
CA TYR A 140 3.43 -15.98 -6.10
C TYR A 140 3.47 -17.24 -6.98
N ASP A 141 4.01 -18.34 -6.47
CA ASP A 141 4.14 -19.59 -7.25
C ASP A 141 2.77 -20.14 -7.69
N GLU A 142 1.78 -20.08 -6.80
CA GLU A 142 0.40 -20.50 -7.10
C GLU A 142 -0.26 -19.55 -8.11
N LEU A 143 0.00 -18.23 -8.01
CA LEU A 143 -0.48 -17.26 -8.98
C LEU A 143 0.09 -17.56 -10.38
N VAL A 144 1.40 -17.81 -10.47
CA VAL A 144 2.06 -18.18 -11.73
C VAL A 144 1.48 -19.46 -12.31
N GLU A 145 1.22 -20.48 -11.48
CA GLU A 145 0.60 -21.73 -11.93
C GLU A 145 -0.82 -21.49 -12.49
N ILE A 146 -1.63 -20.71 -11.78
CA ILE A 146 -2.97 -20.33 -12.25
C ILE A 146 -2.89 -19.62 -13.61
N LEU A 147 -2.02 -18.62 -13.76
CA LEU A 147 -1.89 -17.89 -15.02
C LEU A 147 -1.43 -18.77 -16.17
N LYS A 148 -0.53 -19.73 -15.93
CA LYS A 148 -0.12 -20.73 -16.92
C LYS A 148 -1.27 -21.66 -17.31
N ASN A 149 -2.04 -22.13 -16.32
CA ASN A 149 -3.19 -23.00 -16.55
C ASN A 149 -4.25 -22.33 -17.45
N TYR A 150 -4.44 -21.02 -17.28
CA TYR A 150 -5.32 -20.22 -18.13
C TYR A 150 -4.64 -19.66 -19.38
N LYS A 151 -3.38 -20.02 -19.66
CA LYS A 151 -2.59 -19.56 -20.81
C LYS A 151 -2.47 -18.03 -20.93
N LEU A 152 -2.43 -17.35 -19.79
CA LEU A 152 -2.27 -15.89 -19.71
C LEU A 152 -0.79 -15.47 -19.77
N ILE A 153 0.10 -16.39 -19.45
CA ILE A 153 1.55 -16.25 -19.53
C ILE A 153 2.17 -17.52 -20.11
N ASN A 154 3.37 -17.38 -20.69
CA ASN A 154 4.14 -18.48 -21.27
C ASN A 154 5.01 -19.23 -20.24
#